data_AF-A0A0M3Q0R6-F1
#
_entry.id   AF-A0A0M3Q0R6-F1
#
_cell.length_a   1.000
_cell.length_b   1.000
_cell.length_c   1.000
_cell.angle_alpha   90.00
_cell.angle_beta   90.00
_cell.angle_gamma   90.00
#
_symmetry.space_group_name_H-M   'P 1'
#
loop_
_entity.id
_entity.type
_entity.pdbx_description
1 polymer ?
#
loop_
_entity_poly.entity_id
_entity_poly.type
_entity_poly.pdbx_seq_one_letter_code
_entity_poly.pdbx_strand_id
1 'polypeptide(L)' 'MRNAVKKLRATTDKAEAVALYPSVQKMLDKLAKRNIIHANKAANLKSKLAAHISKLA' A
#
# COMPACT_ATOMS: atom_id res chain seq x y z
N MET A 1 -9.09 2.15 4.02
CA MET A 1 -8.32 1.49 2.95
C MET A 1 -8.09 2.38 1.73
N ARG A 2 -9.13 2.68 0.93
CA ARG A 2 -8.99 3.36 -0.37
C ARG A 2 -8.27 4.72 -0.30
N ASN A 3 -8.58 5.54 0.72
CA ASN A 3 -7.98 6.87 0.85
C ASN A 3 -6.47 6.82 1.14
N ALA A 4 -6.00 5.90 1.98
CA ALA A 4 -4.57 5.78 2.27
C ALA A 4 -3.79 5.25 1.06
N VAL A 5 -4.36 4.30 0.32
CA VAL A 5 -3.78 3.83 -0.96
C VAL A 5 -3.73 4.96 -1.99
N LYS A 6 -4.75 5.82 -2.05
CA LYS A 6 -4.77 6.99 -2.94
C LYS A 6 -3.70 8.02 -2.56
N LYS A 7 -3.53 8.29 -1.26
CA LYS A 7 -2.47 9.19 -0.76
C LYS A 7 -1.07 8.68 -1.09
N LEU A 8 -0.81 7.39 -0.93
CA LEU A 8 0.48 6.78 -1.26
C LEU A 8 0.78 6.75 -2.77
N ARG A 9 -0.24 6.87 -3.62
CA ARG A 9 -0.06 6.99 -5.08
C ARG A 9 0.06 8.44 -5.56
N ALA A 10 -0.33 9.39 -4.72
CA ALA A 10 -0.26 10.82 -5.01
C ALA A 10 1.05 11.45 -4.50
N THR A 11 1.79 10.73 -3.66
CA THR A 11 3.09 11.15 -3.13
C THR A 11 4.15 10.99 -4.21
N THR A 12 4.89 12.06 -4.46
CA THR A 12 5.97 12.12 -5.46
C THR A 12 7.35 11.97 -4.82
N ASP A 13 7.46 12.12 -3.50
CA ASP A 13 8.69 11.92 -2.75
C ASP A 13 8.82 10.44 -2.32
N LYS A 14 9.92 9.83 -2.74
CA LYS A 14 10.26 8.45 -2.43
C LYS A 14 10.51 8.22 -0.94
N ALA A 15 11.13 9.17 -0.24
CA ALA A 15 11.42 9.04 1.19
C ALA A 15 10.13 9.00 2.01
N GLU A 16 9.19 9.90 1.69
CA GLU A 16 7.87 9.93 2.32
C GLU A 16 7.06 8.66 2.00
N ALA A 17 7.10 8.20 0.75
CA ALA A 17 6.37 7.01 0.32
C ALA A 17 6.89 5.74 1.03
N VAL A 18 8.20 5.62 1.25
CA VAL A 18 8.82 4.52 2.03
C VAL A 18 8.38 4.58 3.49
N ALA A 19 8.32 5.76 4.11
CA ALA A 19 7.87 5.90 5.49
C ALA A 19 6.38 5.57 5.68
N LEU A 20 5.54 5.91 4.71
CA LEU A 20 4.09 5.64 4.73
C LEU A 20 3.73 4.18 4.41
N TYR A 21 4.59 3.48 3.68
CA TYR A 21 4.31 2.12 3.18
C TYR A 21 4.00 1.10 4.30
N PRO A 22 4.76 1.01 5.42
CA PRO A 22 4.47 0.07 6.50
C PRO A 22 3.08 0.26 7.13
N SER A 23 2.60 1.50 7.22
CA SER A 23 1.28 1.81 7.75
C SER A 23 0.16 1.30 6.84
N VAL A 24 0.30 1.53 5.53
CA VAL A 24 -0.64 1.04 4.51
C VAL A 24 -0.62 -0.49 4.45
N GLN A 25 0.55 -1.11 4.55
CA GLN A 25 0.71 -2.56 4.60
C GLN A 25 -0.04 -3.18 5.79
N LYS A 26 0.17 -2.67 7.01
CA LYS A 26 -0.54 -3.14 8.21
C LYS A 26 -2.06 -3.02 8.07
N MET A 27 -2.56 -1.95 7.47
CA MET A 27 -3.99 -1.78 7.21
C MET A 27 -4.53 -2.82 6.22
N LEU A 28 -3.81 -3.11 5.13
CA LEU A 28 -4.21 -4.11 4.15
C LEU A 28 -4.25 -5.52 4.76
N ASP A 29 -3.23 -5.86 5.54
CA ASP A 29 -3.14 -7.17 6.20
C ASP A 29 -4.25 -7.35 7.26
N LYS A 30 -4.60 -6.29 8.00
CA LYS A 30 -5.73 -6.31 8.94
C LYS A 30 -7.07 -6.56 8.23
N LEU A 31 -7.28 -5.98 7.05
CA LEU A 31 -8.52 -6.15 6.28
C LEU A 31 -8.60 -7.54 5.64
N ALA A 32 -7.46 -8.10 5.23
CA ALA A 32 -7.37 -9.46 4.74
C ALA A 32 -7.71 -10.48 5.85
N LYS A 33 -7.15 -10.28 7.06
CA LYS A 33 -7.45 -11.13 8.22
C LYS A 33 -8.92 -11.08 8.65
N ARG A 34 -9.59 -9.94 8.44
CA ARG A 34 -11.04 -9.78 8.71
C ARG A 34 -11.92 -10.25 7.54
N ASN A 35 -11.36 -10.89 6.52
CA ASN A 35 -12.06 -11.35 5.31
C ASN A 35 -12.81 -10.25 4.54
N ILE A 36 -12.47 -8.96 4.75
CA ILE A 36 -13.07 -7.83 4.01
C ILE A 36 -12.47 -7.75 2.59
N ILE A 37 -11.21 -8.14 2.44
CA ILE A 37 -10.54 -8.29 1.16
C ILE A 37 -9.88 -9.66 1.09
N HIS A 38 -9.88 -10.28 -0.09
CA HIS A 38 -9.18 -11.55 -0.28
C HIS A 38 -7.67 -11.40 -0.06
N ALA A 39 -7.00 -12.40 0.51
CA ALA A 39 -5.55 -12.40 0.76
C ALA A 39 -4.75 -12.08 -0.52
N ASN A 40 -5.09 -12.72 -1.64
CA ASN A 40 -4.50 -12.43 -2.95
C ASN A 40 -4.66 -10.97 -3.39
N LYS A 41 -5.80 -10.32 -3.06
CA LYS A 41 -6.03 -8.92 -3.39
C LYS A 41 -5.17 -8.00 -2.53
N ALA A 42 -5.01 -8.31 -1.25
CA ALA A 42 -4.09 -7.60 -0.37
C ALA A 42 -2.63 -7.74 -0.86
N ALA A 43 -2.20 -8.95 -1.22
CA ALA A 43 -0.88 -9.21 -1.78
C ALA A 43 -0.63 -8.47 -3.10
N ASN A 44 -1.60 -8.51 -4.04
CA ASN A 44 -1.51 -7.79 -5.31
C ASN A 44 -1.36 -6.28 -5.11
N LEU A 45 -2.11 -5.71 -4.16
CA LEU A 45 -2.00 -4.29 -3.83
C LEU A 45 -0.65 -3.94 -3.21
N LYS A 46 -0.13 -4.76 -2.29
CA LYS A 46 1.21 -4.56 -1.70
C LYS A 46 2.30 -4.55 -2.77
N SER A 47 2.27 -5.51 -3.69
CA SER A 47 3.21 -5.61 -4.80
C SER A 47 3.13 -4.40 -5.74
N LYS A 48 1.93 -3.98 -6.16
CA LYS A 48 1.76 -2.80 -7.01
C LYS A 48 2.24 -1.50 -6.37
N LEU A 49 2.04 -1.36 -5.05
CA LEU A 49 2.50 -0.17 -4.32
C LEU A 49 4.01 -0.17 -4.14
N ALA A 50 4.63 -1.32 -3.86
CA ALA A 50 6.09 -1.44 -3.82
C ALA A 50 6.72 -1.12 -5.18
N ALA A 51 6.15 -1.64 -6.28
CA ALA A 51 6.60 -1.34 -7.62
C ALA A 51 6.47 0.16 -7.98
N HIS A 52 5.44 0.84 -7.45
CA HIS A 52 5.30 2.29 -7.63
C HIS A 52 6.38 3.07 -6.88
N ILE A 53 6.63 2.72 -5.61
CA ILE A 53 7.72 3.31 -4.80
C ILE A 53 9.09 3.09 -5.45
N SER A 54 9.33 1.89 -5.99
CA SER A 54 10.58 1.59 -6.70
C SER A 54 10.76 2.40 -8.00
N LYS A 55 9.68 2.85 -8.63
CA LYS A 55 9.70 3.67 -9.85
C LYS A 55 9.77 5.17 -9.55
N LEU A 56 9.46 5.59 -8.33
CA LEU A 56 9.71 6.96 -7.88
C LEU A 56 11.23 7.14 -7.77
N ALA A 57 11.74 8.21 -8.38
CA ALA A 57 13.17 8.52 -8.42
C ALA A 57 13.69 8.80 -7.01
#